data_AF-A0A928NSC9-F1
#
_entry.id   AF-A0A928NSC9-F1
#
_cell.length_a   1.000
_cell.length_b   1.000
_cell.length_c   1.000
_cell.angle_alpha   90.00
_cell.angle_beta   90.00
_cell.angle_gamma   90.00
#
_symmetry.space_group_name_H-M   'P 1'
#
loop_
_entity.id
_entity.type
_entity.pdbx_description
1 polymer ?
#
loop_
_entity_poly.entity_id
_entity_poly.type
_entity_poly.pdbx_seq_one_letter_code
_entity_poly.pdbx_strand_id
1 'polypeptide(L)' 'MLELEKGIESVNKTFRIPVDIVEKLNSLAGEYNTSMNKIVIQCLQYALDNLDTSDNSDKAKESK' A
#
# COMPACT_ATOMS: atom_id res chain seq x y z
N MET A 1 -33.85 3.64 -6.85
CA MET A 1 -32.75 4.60 -6.61
C MET A 1 -31.54 3.76 -6.27
N LEU A 2 -30.52 3.75 -7.13
CA LEU A 2 -29.31 2.94 -6.93
C LEU A 2 -28.27 3.84 -6.26
N GLU A 3 -28.04 3.62 -4.97
CA GLU A 3 -26.95 4.24 -4.21
C GLU A 3 -25.68 3.45 -4.52
N LEU A 4 -24.89 3.95 -5.47
CA LEU A 4 -23.59 3.40 -5.78
C LEU A 4 -22.63 3.81 -4.66
N GLU A 5 -22.16 2.83 -3.88
CA GLU A 5 -21.07 2.99 -2.92
C GLU A 5 -19.90 3.69 -3.61
N LYS A 6 -19.39 4.77 -3.01
CA LYS A 6 -18.25 5.52 -3.56
C LYS A 6 -17.07 4.57 -3.70
N GLY A 7 -16.81 4.13 -4.92
CA GLY A 7 -15.65 3.31 -5.24
C GLY A 7 -14.39 4.00 -4.72
N ILE A 8 -13.52 3.22 -4.08
CA ILE A 8 -12.27 3.72 -3.51
C ILE A 8 -11.49 4.42 -4.64
N GLU A 9 -11.33 5.73 -4.53
CA GLU A 9 -10.60 6.54 -5.52
C GLU A 9 -9.17 6.02 -5.59
N SER A 10 -8.84 5.37 -6.71
CA SER A 10 -7.57 4.68 -6.92
C SER A 10 -6.91 5.19 -8.19
N VAL A 11 -5.61 5.44 -8.13
CA VAL A 11 -4.81 5.86 -9.29
C VAL A 11 -3.86 4.77 -9.72
N ASN A 12 -3.72 4.54 -11.03
CA ASN A 12 -2.72 3.61 -11.54
C ASN A 12 -1.32 4.25 -11.43
N LYS A 13 -0.39 3.52 -10.81
CA LYS A 13 1.02 3.92 -10.67
C LYS A 13 1.92 2.76 -11.04
N THR A 14 2.97 3.07 -11.79
CA THR A 14 3.97 2.08 -12.22
C THR A 14 5.25 2.27 -11.41
N PHE A 15 5.67 1.23 -10.71
CA PHE A 15 6.92 1.18 -9.95
C PHE A 15 7.85 0.11 -10.53
N ARG A 16 9.16 0.34 -10.48
CA ARG A 16 10.15 -0.70 -10.77
C ARG A 16 10.51 -1.41 -9.48
N ILE A 17 10.15 -2.69 -9.38
CA ILE A 17 10.41 -3.55 -8.23
C ILE A 17 11.42 -4.62 -8.69
N PRO A 18 12.45 -4.94 -7.89
CA PRO A 18 13.39 -6.01 -8.22
C PRO A 18 12.67 -7.37 -8.30
N VAL A 19 13.16 -8.23 -9.20
CA VAL A 19 12.52 -9.51 -9.56
C VAL A 19 12.30 -10.40 -8.34
N ASP A 20 13.31 -10.53 -7.47
CA ASP A 20 13.26 -11.37 -6.27
C ASP A 20 12.08 -10.99 -5.33
N ILE A 21 11.78 -9.69 -5.21
CA ILE A 21 10.65 -9.22 -4.39
C ILE A 21 9.32 -9.56 -5.07
N VAL A 22 9.23 -9.38 -6.40
CA VAL A 22 8.02 -9.71 -7.17
C VAL A 22 7.72 -11.20 -7.08
N GLU A 23 8.72 -12.07 -7.11
CA GLU A 23 8.54 -13.53 -6.96
C GLU A 23 8.01 -13.90 -5.57
N LYS A 24 8.54 -13.27 -4.51
CA LYS A 24 8.04 -13.43 -3.14
C LYS A 24 6.59 -12.96 -3.00
N LEU A 25 6.27 -11.80 -3.55
CA LEU A 25 4.91 -11.25 -3.52
C LEU A 25 3.92 -12.13 -4.29
N ASN A 26 4.33 -12.72 -5.42
CA ASN A 26 3.49 -13.66 -6.17
C ASN A 26 3.27 -14.97 -5.40
N SER A 27 4.30 -15.50 -4.75
CA SER A 27 4.18 -16.69 -3.91
C SER A 27 3.20 -16.45 -2.75
N LEU A 28 3.31 -15.29 -2.08
CA LEU A 28 2.39 -14.87 -1.04
C LEU A 28 0.96 -14.67 -1.59
N ALA A 29 0.81 -14.07 -2.77
CA ALA A 29 -0.51 -13.91 -3.40
C ALA A 29 -1.21 -15.26 -3.61
N GLY A 30 -0.45 -16.28 -4.05
CA GLY A 30 -0.93 -17.65 -4.19
C GLY A 30 -1.32 -18.29 -2.85
N GLU A 31 -0.47 -18.17 -1.83
CA GLU A 31 -0.71 -18.74 -0.50
C GLU A 31 -1.97 -18.14 0.17
N TYR A 32 -2.09 -16.82 0.14
CA TYR A 32 -3.18 -16.08 0.78
C TYR A 32 -4.43 -15.93 -0.10
N ASN A 33 -4.47 -16.57 -1.28
CA ASN A 33 -5.58 -16.48 -2.26
C ASN A 33 -6.02 -15.03 -2.51
N THR A 34 -5.05 -14.13 -2.67
CA THR A 34 -5.28 -12.69 -2.80
C THR A 34 -4.56 -12.13 -4.00
N SER A 35 -4.96 -10.95 -4.47
CA SER A 35 -4.24 -10.26 -5.54
C SER A 35 -2.94 -9.67 -5.00
N MET A 36 -1.91 -9.66 -5.86
CA MET A 36 -0.64 -8.98 -5.59
C MET A 36 -0.88 -7.50 -5.23
N ASN A 37 -1.84 -6.84 -5.89
CA ASN A 37 -2.21 -5.46 -5.59
C ASN A 37 -2.65 -5.27 -4.13
N LYS A 38 -3.46 -6.19 -3.59
CA LYS A 38 -3.92 -6.11 -2.19
C LYS A 38 -2.75 -6.28 -1.21
N ILE A 39 -1.80 -7.15 -1.52
CA ILE A 39 -0.57 -7.31 -0.72
C ILE A 39 0.25 -6.01 -0.77
N VAL A 40 0.46 -5.45 -1.95
CA VAL A 40 1.21 -4.20 -2.12
C VAL A 40 0.57 -3.06 -1.33
N ILE A 41 -0.75 -2.89 -1.39
CA ILE A 41 -1.47 -1.88 -0.59
C ILE A 41 -1.23 -2.10 0.90
N GLN A 42 -1.34 -3.34 1.40
CA GLN A 42 -1.09 -3.64 2.81
C GLN A 42 0.34 -3.35 3.23
N CYS A 43 1.33 -3.71 2.41
CA CYS A 43 2.74 -3.39 2.67
C CYS A 43 2.97 -1.88 2.75
N LEU A 44 2.37 -1.11 1.84
CA LEU A 44 2.46 0.35 1.83
C LEU A 44 1.78 0.96 3.06
N GLN A 45 0.59 0.48 3.42
CA GLN A 45 -0.14 0.94 4.60
C GLN A 45 0.63 0.65 5.89
N TYR A 46 1.19 -0.55 6.01
CA TYR A 46 2.04 -0.94 7.13
C TYR A 46 3.28 -0.05 7.21
N ALA A 47 3.97 0.18 6.08
CA ALA A 47 5.14 1.05 6.06
C ALA A 47 4.78 2.48 6.51
N LEU A 48 3.68 3.06 6.01
CA LEU A 48 3.22 4.39 6.41
C LEU A 48 2.87 4.47 7.91
N ASP A 49 2.18 3.47 8.44
CA ASP A 49 1.80 3.41 9.86
C ASP A 49 3.03 3.28 10.79
N ASN A 50 4.04 2.52 10.36
CA ASN A 50 5.27 2.30 11.13
C ASN A 50 6.31 3.42 10.94
N LEU A 51 6.19 4.24 9.90
CA LEU A 51 7.06 5.42 9.70
C LEU A 51 6.83 6.47 10.80
N ASP A 52 5.58 6.67 11.24
CA ASP A 52 5.20 7.63 12.29
C ASP A 52 5.81 7.30 13.67
N THR A 53 6.21 6.04 13.89
CA THR A 53 6.80 5.61 15.18
C THR A 53 8.32 5.83 15.23
N SER A 54 8.95 6.15 14.09
CA SER A 54 10.41 6.27 13.99
C SER A 54 10.91 7.72 13.82
N ASP A 55 10.00 8.68 13.62
CA ASP A 55 10.33 10.08 13.33
C ASP A 55 9.70 11.07 14.32
N ASN A 56 9.83 10.80 15.64
CA ASN A 56 9.73 11.87 16.63
C ASN A 56 11.08 12.58 16.80
N SER A 57 11.62 13.08 15.69
CA SER A 57 12.66 14.10 15.65
C SER A 57 12.76 14.67 14.23
N ASP A 58 12.18 15.87 14.04
CA ASP A 58 12.27 16.77 12.87
C ASP A 58 11.39 16.41 11.63
N LYS A 59 10.21 17.00 11.36
CA LYS A 59 9.83 18.43 11.43
C LYS A 59 8.31 18.69 11.30
N ALA A 60 7.89 19.64 12.12
CA ALA A 60 6.91 20.72 11.93
C ALA A 60 6.20 20.93 10.56
N LYS A 61 4.86 21.09 10.68
CA LYS A 61 3.97 22.10 10.06
C LYS A 61 3.81 22.14 8.53
N GLU A 62 2.56 21.95 8.08
CA GLU A 62 1.75 22.94 7.32
C GLU A 62 0.30 22.39 7.25
N SER A 63 -0.62 22.86 8.11
CA SER A 63 -1.70 23.83 7.81
C SER A 63 -2.89 23.23 7.04
N LYS A 64 -4.14 23.59 7.25
CA LYS A 64 -4.89 24.41 8.21
C LYS A 64 -6.36 24.21 7.81
#